data_AF-A0A2S1JNH4-F1
#
_entry.id   AF-A0A2S1JNH4-F1
#
_cell.length_a   1.000
_cell.length_b   1.000
_cell.length_c   1.000
_cell.angle_alpha   90.00
_cell.angle_beta   90.00
_cell.angle_gamma   90.00
#
_symmetry.space_group_name_H-M   'P 1'
#
loop_
_entity.id
_entity.type
_entity.pdbx_description
1 polymer ?
#
loop_
_entity_poly.entity_id
_entity_poly.type
_entity_poly.pdbx_seq_one_letter_code
_entity_poly.pdbx_strand_id
1 'polypeptide(L)'
;MNTTTFLKSLAKEPLLYFIAIALILLGLGEILEPPAQEIVISEGRVEHLRSVFERKWHRYPSDSELEQLIENYLREEILYREALALGLAENDTVIRRLQMKMELTARNFADTQGPGDQVLEKFLQGQADKYQLPPTLSFQQRFFSVDLASSDSRDFNDLLMQLNSGQASPMIGDSTLLPAAFIGTSEPRIDR
;
A
#
# COMPACT_ATOMS: atom_id res chain seq x y z
N MET A 1 -80.89 -12.16 -23.70
CA MET A 1 -80.10 -10.99 -23.27
C MET A 1 -79.56 -11.29 -21.88
N ASN A 2 -78.48 -12.08 -21.77
CA ASN A 2 -77.96 -12.55 -20.48
C ASN A 2 -76.46 -12.23 -20.39
N THR A 3 -76.12 -10.94 -20.38
CA THR A 3 -74.73 -10.45 -20.24
C THR A 3 -74.15 -10.77 -18.86
N THR A 4 -74.98 -10.86 -17.84
CA THR A 4 -74.57 -11.14 -16.44
C THR A 4 -74.12 -12.58 -16.19
N THR A 5 -74.66 -13.57 -16.90
CA THR A 5 -74.25 -14.98 -16.76
C THR A 5 -72.91 -15.24 -17.47
N PHE A 6 -72.68 -14.57 -18.61
CA PHE A 6 -71.44 -14.67 -19.37
C PHE A 6 -70.25 -14.12 -18.57
N LEU A 7 -70.43 -12.96 -17.90
CA LEU A 7 -69.44 -12.36 -17.01
C LEU A 7 -69.03 -13.25 -15.82
N LYS A 8 -69.98 -14.01 -15.24
CA LYS A 8 -69.68 -14.98 -14.15
C LYS A 8 -68.99 -16.26 -14.65
N SER A 9 -69.25 -16.66 -15.90
CA SER A 9 -68.57 -17.80 -16.54
C SER A 9 -67.12 -17.44 -16.89
N LEU A 10 -66.93 -16.24 -17.43
CA LEU A 10 -65.63 -15.71 -17.84
C LEU A 10 -64.65 -15.61 -16.65
N ALA A 11 -65.15 -15.21 -15.47
CA ALA A 11 -64.37 -15.17 -14.23
C ALA A 11 -63.95 -16.56 -13.69
N LYS A 12 -64.45 -17.67 -14.25
CA LYS A 12 -64.05 -19.04 -13.88
C LYS A 12 -63.15 -19.70 -14.92
N GLU A 13 -62.81 -19.01 -16.00
CA GLU A 13 -61.95 -19.57 -17.04
C GLU A 13 -60.47 -19.49 -16.61
N PRO A 14 -59.72 -20.62 -16.63
CA PRO A 14 -58.29 -20.65 -16.29
C PRO A 14 -57.46 -19.64 -17.08
N LEU A 15 -57.86 -19.35 -18.32
CA LEU A 15 -57.20 -18.40 -19.22
C LEU A 15 -57.20 -16.97 -18.64
N LEU A 16 -58.26 -16.57 -17.96
CA LEU A 16 -58.40 -15.21 -17.44
C LEU A 16 -57.47 -14.97 -16.25
N TYR A 17 -57.28 -15.99 -15.41
CA TYR A 17 -56.27 -15.95 -14.35
C TYR A 17 -54.86 -15.86 -14.94
N PHE A 18 -54.57 -16.62 -15.99
CA PHE A 18 -53.28 -16.55 -16.69
C PHE A 18 -53.02 -15.14 -17.25
N ILE A 19 -53.99 -14.54 -17.94
CA ILE A 19 -53.87 -13.18 -18.49
C ILE A 19 -53.75 -12.14 -17.36
N ALA A 20 -54.52 -12.27 -16.29
CA ALA A 20 -54.43 -11.35 -15.14
C ALA A 20 -53.06 -11.43 -14.46
N ILE A 21 -52.53 -12.64 -14.23
CA ILE A 21 -51.19 -12.85 -13.67
C ILE A 21 -50.14 -12.30 -14.64
N ALA A 22 -50.26 -12.54 -15.94
CA ALA A 22 -49.34 -12.00 -16.94
C ALA A 22 -49.35 -10.46 -16.94
N LEU A 23 -50.52 -9.83 -16.86
CA LEU A 23 -50.64 -8.37 -16.76
C LEU A 23 -50.05 -7.82 -15.46
N ILE A 24 -50.26 -8.52 -14.34
CA ILE A 24 -49.66 -8.14 -13.05
C ILE A 24 -48.14 -8.24 -13.13
N LEU A 25 -47.60 -9.33 -13.66
CA LEU A 25 -46.15 -9.52 -13.82
C LEU A 25 -45.54 -8.50 -14.77
N LEU A 26 -46.22 -8.18 -15.88
CA LEU A 26 -45.79 -7.16 -16.83
C LEU A 26 -45.75 -5.77 -16.18
N GLY A 27 -46.81 -5.41 -15.45
CA GLY A 27 -46.89 -4.12 -14.74
C GLY A 27 -45.89 -4.00 -13.59
N LEU A 28 -45.57 -5.11 -12.90
CA LEU A 28 -44.53 -5.13 -11.87
C LEU A 28 -43.13 -4.95 -12.48
N GLY A 29 -42.91 -5.49 -13.68
CA GLY A 29 -41.64 -5.34 -14.41
C GLY A 29 -41.27 -3.88 -14.61
N GLU A 30 -42.20 -3.05 -15.11
CA GLU A 30 -41.92 -1.64 -15.37
C GLU A 30 -41.76 -0.79 -14.09
N ILE A 31 -42.37 -1.20 -12.97
CA ILE A 31 -42.20 -0.51 -11.68
C ILE A 31 -40.84 -0.84 -11.06
N LEU A 32 -40.31 -2.03 -11.31
CA LEU A 32 -39.02 -2.48 -10.80
C LEU A 32 -37.85 -2.10 -11.73
N GLU A 33 -38.12 -1.72 -12.99
CA GLU A 33 -37.09 -1.27 -13.90
C GLU A 33 -36.47 0.05 -13.41
N PRO A 34 -35.16 0.07 -13.09
CA PRO A 34 -34.50 1.32 -12.76
C PRO A 34 -34.51 2.24 -13.99
N PRO A 35 -34.64 3.57 -13.80
CA PRO A 35 -34.68 4.51 -14.90
C PRO A 35 -33.43 4.36 -15.78
N ALA A 36 -33.61 4.50 -17.10
CA ALA A 36 -32.52 4.46 -18.06
C ALA A 36 -31.40 5.42 -17.64
N GLN A 37 -30.23 4.87 -17.32
CA GLN A 37 -29.08 5.67 -16.90
C GLN A 37 -28.41 6.28 -18.13
N GLU A 38 -28.56 7.59 -18.30
CA GLU A 38 -27.85 8.31 -19.35
C GLU A 38 -26.35 8.37 -19.03
N ILE A 39 -25.51 8.03 -20.02
CA ILE A 39 -24.05 8.15 -19.91
C ILE A 39 -23.62 9.40 -20.68
N VAL A 40 -23.34 10.47 -19.93
CA VAL A 40 -22.85 11.73 -20.49
C VAL A 40 -21.32 11.72 -20.52
N ILE A 41 -20.74 11.81 -21.73
CA ILE A 41 -19.30 11.94 -21.93
C ILE A 41 -18.95 13.43 -21.98
N SER A 42 -18.25 13.92 -20.95
CA SER A 42 -17.85 15.32 -20.89
C SER A 42 -16.70 15.66 -21.84
N GLU A 43 -16.58 16.92 -22.25
CA GLU A 43 -15.44 17.40 -23.06
C GLU A 43 -14.10 17.10 -22.38
N GLY A 44 -14.02 17.27 -21.06
CA GLY A 44 -12.81 16.93 -20.28
C GLY A 44 -12.44 15.46 -20.35
N ARG A 45 -13.42 14.55 -20.50
CA ARG A 45 -13.17 13.12 -20.70
C ARG A 45 -12.59 12.87 -22.09
N VAL A 46 -13.14 13.51 -23.12
CA VAL A 46 -12.63 13.39 -24.50
C VAL A 46 -11.19 13.90 -24.57
N GLU A 47 -10.88 15.02 -23.94
CA GLU A 47 -9.52 15.56 -23.88
C GLU A 47 -8.57 14.63 -23.11
N HIS A 48 -9.05 13.98 -22.04
CA HIS A 48 -8.25 12.96 -21.37
C HIS A 48 -7.91 11.78 -22.29
N LEU A 49 -8.89 11.24 -23.03
CA LEU A 49 -8.68 10.14 -23.98
C LEU A 49 -7.66 10.54 -25.06
N ARG A 50 -7.77 11.76 -25.59
CA ARG A 50 -6.80 12.33 -26.52
C ARG A 50 -5.40 12.39 -25.91
N SER A 51 -5.26 12.91 -24.68
CA SER A 51 -3.98 13.00 -23.99
C SER A 51 -3.32 11.63 -23.76
N VAL A 52 -4.12 10.60 -23.47
CA VAL A 52 -3.63 9.22 -23.30
C VAL A 52 -3.11 8.68 -24.63
N PHE A 53 -3.85 8.94 -25.71
CA PHE A 53 -3.43 8.55 -27.05
C PHE A 53 -2.11 9.23 -27.44
N GLU A 54 -2.02 10.55 -27.29
CA GLU A 54 -0.81 11.30 -27.61
C GLU A 54 0.41 10.82 -26.82
N ARG A 55 0.27 10.54 -25.52
CA ARG A 55 1.38 10.00 -24.72
C ARG A 55 1.87 8.64 -25.21
N LYS A 56 0.98 7.82 -25.76
CA LYS A 56 1.29 6.45 -26.21
C LYS A 56 1.82 6.39 -27.64
N TRP A 57 1.27 7.21 -28.54
CA TRP A 57 1.60 7.19 -29.98
C TRP A 57 2.38 8.41 -30.47
N HIS A 58 2.64 9.39 -29.59
CA HIS A 58 3.37 10.64 -29.89
C HIS A 58 2.79 11.45 -31.05
N ARG A 59 1.47 11.34 -31.28
CA ARG A 59 0.71 12.11 -32.28
C ARG A 59 -0.74 12.26 -31.85
N TYR A 60 -1.44 13.22 -32.47
CA TYR A 60 -2.88 13.39 -32.31
C TYR A 60 -3.65 12.21 -32.97
N PRO A 61 -4.77 11.76 -32.37
CA PRO A 61 -5.67 10.79 -32.98
C PRO A 61 -6.40 11.40 -34.19
N SER A 62 -6.69 10.59 -35.20
CA SER A 62 -7.67 10.97 -36.24
C SER A 62 -9.09 10.98 -35.68
N ASP A 63 -10.04 11.57 -36.41
CA ASP A 63 -11.45 11.59 -35.99
C ASP A 63 -12.03 10.19 -35.78
N SER A 64 -11.71 9.25 -36.69
CA SER A 64 -12.13 7.85 -36.58
C SER A 64 -11.49 7.11 -35.39
N GLU A 65 -10.22 7.40 -35.09
CA GLU A 65 -9.55 6.85 -33.92
C GLU A 65 -10.15 7.41 -32.63
N LEU A 66 -10.46 8.70 -32.61
CA LEU A 66 -11.10 9.34 -31.46
C LEU A 66 -12.49 8.77 -31.21
N GLU A 67 -13.27 8.55 -32.27
CA GLU A 67 -14.59 7.92 -32.17
C GLU A 67 -14.49 6.50 -31.59
N GLN A 68 -13.51 5.70 -32.03
CA GLN A 68 -13.25 4.39 -31.45
C GLN A 68 -12.82 4.45 -29.98
N LEU A 69 -12.00 5.44 -29.58
CA LEU A 69 -11.65 5.64 -28.18
C LEU A 69 -12.88 5.95 -27.32
N ILE A 70 -13.79 6.77 -27.85
CA ILE A 70 -15.04 7.13 -27.18
C ILE A 70 -15.96 5.91 -27.06
N GLU A 71 -16.13 5.13 -28.14
CA GLU A 71 -16.96 3.92 -28.12
C GLU A 71 -16.42 2.88 -27.12
N ASN A 72 -15.10 2.67 -27.10
CA ASN A 72 -14.47 1.75 -26.16
C ASN A 72 -14.68 2.21 -24.72
N TYR A 73 -14.48 3.51 -24.44
CA TYR A 73 -14.75 4.08 -23.12
C TYR A 73 -16.21 3.91 -22.71
N LEU A 74 -17.16 4.16 -23.63
CA LEU A 74 -18.58 3.98 -23.36
C LEU A 74 -18.91 2.52 -23.01
N ARG A 75 -18.35 1.58 -23.76
CA ARG A 75 -18.53 0.14 -23.49
C ARG A 75 -17.97 -0.25 -22.11
N GLU A 76 -16.78 0.25 -21.76
CA GLU A 76 -16.19 0.04 -20.44
C GLU A 76 -17.07 0.60 -19.32
N GLU A 77 -17.61 1.80 -19.49
CA GLU A 77 -18.51 2.43 -18.51
C GLU A 77 -19.82 1.65 -18.33
N ILE A 78 -20.40 1.13 -19.42
CA ILE A 78 -21.59 0.27 -19.38
C ILE A 78 -21.29 -0.99 -18.57
N LEU A 79 -20.20 -1.69 -18.90
CA LEU A 79 -19.81 -2.92 -18.21
C LEU A 79 -19.47 -2.66 -16.74
N TYR A 80 -18.85 -1.54 -16.43
CA TYR A 80 -18.52 -1.14 -15.06
C TYR A 80 -19.78 -0.95 -14.23
N ARG A 81 -20.78 -0.22 -14.75
CA ARG A 81 -22.06 -0.01 -14.05
C ARG A 81 -22.84 -1.30 -13.87
N GLU A 82 -22.86 -2.16 -14.88
CA GLU A 82 -23.50 -3.46 -14.78
C GLU A 82 -22.81 -4.35 -13.73
N ALA A 83 -21.48 -4.36 -13.71
CA ALA A 83 -20.72 -5.10 -12.69
C ALA A 83 -21.03 -4.61 -11.27
N LEU A 84 -21.26 -3.31 -11.08
CA LEU A 84 -21.73 -2.76 -9.81
C LEU A 84 -23.17 -3.21 -9.48
N ALA A 85 -24.08 -3.16 -10.45
CA ALA A 85 -25.47 -3.59 -10.27
C ALA A 85 -25.57 -5.08 -9.90
N LEU A 86 -24.70 -5.91 -10.46
CA LEU A 86 -24.57 -7.34 -10.16
C LEU A 86 -23.80 -7.63 -8.86
N GLY A 87 -23.29 -6.60 -8.16
CA GLY A 87 -22.51 -6.76 -6.93
C GLY A 87 -21.14 -7.43 -7.14
N LEU A 88 -20.63 -7.52 -8.38
CA LEU A 88 -19.36 -8.19 -8.69
C LEU A 88 -18.15 -7.48 -8.07
N ALA A 89 -18.32 -6.23 -7.65
CA ALA A 89 -17.27 -5.47 -6.99
C ALA A 89 -17.11 -5.88 -5.51
N GLU A 90 -18.14 -6.46 -4.88
CA GLU A 90 -18.06 -6.85 -3.47
C GLU A 90 -17.09 -8.02 -3.27
N ASN A 91 -16.11 -7.83 -2.38
CA ASN A 91 -15.07 -8.82 -2.02
C ASN A 91 -13.99 -9.09 -3.08
N ASP A 92 -13.84 -8.25 -4.09
CA ASP A 92 -12.74 -8.36 -5.04
C ASP A 92 -11.43 -7.72 -4.51
N THR A 93 -10.31 -8.41 -4.72
CA THR A 93 -8.95 -7.88 -4.64
C THR A 93 -8.75 -6.53 -5.36
N VAL A 94 -9.48 -6.28 -6.45
CA VAL A 94 -9.44 -5.02 -7.22
C VAL A 94 -9.94 -3.84 -6.38
N ILE A 95 -11.01 -3.99 -5.58
CA ILE A 95 -11.45 -2.91 -4.66
C ILE A 95 -10.37 -2.62 -3.62
N ARG A 96 -9.76 -3.65 -3.03
CA ARG A 96 -8.68 -3.46 -2.06
C ARG A 96 -7.51 -2.70 -2.68
N ARG A 97 -7.18 -2.97 -3.95
CA ARG A 97 -6.15 -2.23 -4.70
C ARG A 97 -6.54 -0.76 -4.93
N LEU A 98 -7.81 -0.49 -5.24
CA LEU A 98 -8.33 0.88 -5.43
C LEU A 98 -8.26 1.68 -4.13
N GLN A 99 -8.67 1.09 -3.01
CA GLN A 99 -8.57 1.71 -1.67
C GLN A 99 -7.13 2.12 -1.37
N MET A 100 -6.17 1.21 -1.57
CA MET A 100 -4.75 1.52 -1.35
C MET A 100 -4.25 2.63 -2.29
N LYS A 101 -4.71 2.68 -3.54
CA LYS A 101 -4.34 3.74 -4.48
C LYS A 101 -4.88 5.10 -4.04
N MET A 102 -6.13 5.15 -3.55
CA MET A 102 -6.72 6.36 -2.98
C MET A 102 -5.98 6.83 -1.73
N GLU A 103 -5.60 5.90 -0.84
CA GLU A 103 -4.82 6.22 0.35
C GLU A 103 -3.46 6.85 0.00
N LEU A 104 -2.77 6.31 -1.02
CA LEU A 104 -1.53 6.88 -1.52
C LEU A 104 -1.72 8.29 -2.09
N THR A 105 -2.78 8.51 -2.87
CA THR A 105 -3.08 9.84 -3.42
C THR A 105 -3.38 10.84 -2.30
N ALA A 106 -4.20 10.47 -1.31
CA ALA A 106 -4.51 11.33 -0.18
C ALA A 106 -3.26 11.73 0.64
N ARG A 107 -2.34 10.78 0.88
CA ARG A 107 -1.05 11.05 1.53
C ARG A 107 -0.21 12.06 0.73
N ASN A 108 -0.11 11.87 -0.58
CA ASN A 108 0.66 12.78 -1.43
C ASN A 108 0.09 14.21 -1.43
N PHE A 109 -1.23 14.39 -1.32
CA PHE A 109 -1.83 15.72 -1.17
C PHE A 109 -1.46 16.37 0.16
N ALA A 110 -1.40 15.61 1.26
CA ALA A 110 -0.97 16.12 2.56
C ALA A 110 0.51 16.57 2.57
N ASP A 111 1.36 15.93 1.76
CA ASP A 111 2.80 16.25 1.65
C ASP A 111 3.14 17.41 0.69
N THR A 112 2.16 17.98 -0.02
CA THR A 112 2.43 19.07 -0.99
C THR A 112 2.96 20.36 -0.35
N GLN A 113 2.75 20.56 0.95
CA GLN A 113 3.39 21.61 1.73
C GLN A 113 4.10 21.00 2.94
N GLY A 114 5.23 20.34 2.69
CA GLY A 114 6.13 19.91 3.76
C GLY A 114 6.51 21.09 4.67
N PRO A 115 6.86 20.83 5.95
CA PRO A 115 7.27 21.87 6.87
C PRO A 115 8.47 22.63 6.32
N GLY A 116 8.41 23.97 6.31
CA GLY A 116 9.52 24.80 5.86
C GLY A 116 10.76 24.66 6.75
N ASP A 117 11.92 25.03 6.21
CA ASP A 117 13.23 24.83 6.84
C ASP A 117 13.30 25.34 8.29
N GLN A 118 12.66 26.46 8.61
CA GLN A 118 12.63 27.01 9.97
C GLN A 118 11.92 26.09 10.99
N VAL A 119 10.88 25.37 10.55
CA VAL A 119 10.17 24.39 11.40
C VAL A 119 11.05 23.17 11.63
N LEU A 120 11.72 22.70 10.57
CA LEU A 120 12.65 21.58 10.64
C LEU A 120 13.85 21.90 11.54
N GLU A 121 14.42 23.09 11.44
CA GLU A 121 15.55 23.52 12.24
C GLU A 121 15.19 23.59 13.73
N LYS A 122 14.03 24.19 14.06
CA LYS A 122 13.51 24.19 15.44
C LYS A 122 13.25 22.78 15.97
N PHE A 123 12.70 21.90 15.14
CA PHE A 123 12.45 20.51 15.52
C PHE A 123 13.75 19.74 15.77
N LEU A 124 14.74 19.92 14.90
CA LEU A 124 16.06 19.31 15.03
C LEU A 124 16.77 19.80 16.29
N GLN A 125 16.76 21.11 16.55
CA GLN A 125 17.34 21.68 17.78
C GLN A 125 16.67 21.13 19.04
N GLY A 126 15.35 20.97 19.03
CA GLY A 126 14.60 20.41 20.16
C GLY A 126 14.78 18.90 20.38
N GLN A 127 15.35 18.18 19.41
CA GLN A 127 15.52 16.72 19.47
C GLN A 127 16.93 16.27 19.07
N ALA A 128 17.92 17.15 19.17
CA ALA A 128 19.28 16.92 18.69
C ALA A 128 19.87 15.61 19.25
N ASP A 129 19.58 15.30 20.51
CA ASP A 129 20.03 14.08 21.21
C ASP A 129 19.57 12.78 20.54
N LYS A 130 18.43 12.77 19.84
CA LYS A 130 17.93 11.58 19.13
C LYS A 130 18.61 11.33 17.79
N TYR A 131 19.32 12.32 17.27
CA TYR A 131 19.97 12.29 15.96
C TYR A 131 21.50 12.29 16.06
N GLN A 132 22.05 12.00 17.25
CA GLN A 132 23.48 11.82 17.42
C GLN A 132 23.92 10.43 16.92
N LEU A 133 25.09 10.37 16.29
CA LEU A 133 25.75 9.10 16.02
C LEU A 133 26.18 8.48 17.36
N PRO A 134 25.96 7.17 17.58
CA PRO A 134 26.44 6.52 18.78
C PRO A 134 27.97 6.65 18.86
N PRO A 135 28.54 6.81 20.08
CA PRO A 135 29.98 6.90 20.24
C PRO A 135 30.65 5.65 19.67
N THR A 136 31.76 5.85 18.97
CA THR A 136 32.63 4.77 18.52
C THR A 136 33.79 4.62 19.48
N LEU A 137 34.07 3.39 19.87
CA LEU A 137 35.15 3.05 20.79
C LEU A 137 36.28 2.34 20.05
N SER A 138 37.51 2.68 20.42
CA SER A 138 38.70 1.96 19.99
C SER A 138 39.42 1.46 21.23
N PHE A 139 39.61 0.15 21.33
CA PHE A 139 40.27 -0.45 22.49
C PHE A 139 41.01 -1.72 22.09
N GLN A 140 41.94 -2.14 22.95
CA GLN A 140 42.62 -3.41 22.85
C GLN A 140 42.25 -4.25 24.06
N GLN A 141 42.10 -5.56 23.87
CA GLN A 141 41.85 -6.49 24.96
C GLN A 141 42.91 -7.58 25.02
N ARG A 142 43.17 -8.07 26.23
CA ARG A 142 44.02 -9.23 26.52
C ARG A 142 43.25 -10.17 27.43
N PHE A 143 43.10 -11.42 27.00
CA PHE A 143 42.36 -12.44 27.73
C PHE A 143 43.32 -13.26 28.61
N PHE A 144 42.87 -13.62 29.81
CA PHE A 144 43.59 -14.51 30.72
C PHE A 144 42.60 -15.53 31.29
N SER A 145 42.90 -16.81 31.07
CA SER A 145 42.12 -17.93 31.57
C SER A 145 42.58 -18.34 32.97
N VAL A 146 41.62 -18.66 33.83
CA VAL A 146 41.88 -19.11 35.21
C VAL A 146 42.24 -20.60 35.27
N ASP A 147 41.78 -21.39 34.29
CA ASP A 147 41.82 -22.86 34.32
C ASP A 147 42.98 -23.51 33.54
N LEU A 148 43.72 -22.76 32.72
CA LEU A 148 44.93 -23.32 32.10
C LEU A 148 46.09 -23.28 33.10
N ALA A 149 46.87 -24.36 33.13
CA ALA A 149 48.01 -24.65 34.02
C ALA A 149 49.16 -23.60 34.02
N SER A 150 48.95 -22.43 33.41
CA SER A 150 49.79 -21.23 33.43
C SER A 150 49.31 -20.16 34.43
N SER A 151 48.25 -20.41 35.22
CA SER A 151 47.67 -19.41 36.14
C SER A 151 48.36 -19.29 37.52
N ASP A 152 49.22 -20.23 37.92
CA ASP A 152 49.72 -20.28 39.31
C ASP A 152 50.88 -19.32 39.64
N SER A 153 51.34 -18.47 38.71
CA SER A 153 52.50 -17.59 38.96
C SER A 153 52.51 -16.28 38.15
N ARG A 154 51.35 -15.72 37.81
CA ARG A 154 51.28 -14.43 37.11
C ARG A 154 50.89 -13.31 38.09
N ASP A 155 51.80 -12.36 38.33
CA ASP A 155 51.45 -11.12 39.04
C ASP A 155 50.74 -10.18 38.06
N PHE A 156 49.41 -10.12 38.20
CA PHE A 156 48.57 -9.26 37.37
C PHE A 156 48.84 -7.77 37.60
N ASN A 157 49.43 -7.36 38.73
CA ASN A 157 49.76 -5.96 38.97
C ASN A 157 50.95 -5.51 38.12
N ASP A 158 51.98 -6.35 38.04
CA ASP A 158 53.15 -6.08 37.18
C ASP A 158 52.76 -6.05 35.71
N LEU A 159 51.89 -6.97 35.28
CA LEU A 159 51.36 -6.97 33.91
C LEU A 159 50.51 -5.73 33.62
N LEU A 160 49.67 -5.30 34.56
CA LEU A 160 48.88 -4.08 34.42
C LEU A 160 49.78 -2.84 34.32
N MET A 161 50.85 -2.78 35.10
CA MET A 161 51.85 -1.70 35.00
C MET A 161 52.55 -1.69 33.63
N GLN A 162 52.90 -2.86 33.09
CA GLN A 162 53.51 -2.98 31.75
C GLN A 162 52.55 -2.61 30.61
N LEU A 163 51.26 -2.96 30.74
CA LEU A 163 50.23 -2.58 29.77
C LEU A 163 49.99 -1.06 29.79
N ASN A 164 49.89 -0.47 30.99
CA ASN A 164 49.70 0.97 31.16
C ASN A 164 50.93 1.80 30.74
N SER A 165 52.13 1.23 30.78
CA SER A 165 53.35 1.89 30.32
C SER A 165 53.57 1.79 28.79
N GLY A 166 52.69 1.05 28.07
CA GLY A 166 52.80 0.86 26.62
C GLY A 166 53.95 -0.05 26.19
N GLN A 167 54.58 -0.76 27.13
CA GLN A 167 55.74 -1.63 26.89
C GLN A 167 55.37 -3.13 26.79
N ALA A 168 54.08 -3.45 26.81
CA ALA A 168 53.61 -4.82 26.76
C ALA A 168 53.90 -5.48 25.40
N SER A 169 54.51 -6.67 25.43
CA SER A 169 54.73 -7.50 24.25
C SER A 169 53.39 -7.93 23.62
N PRO A 170 53.27 -7.97 22.28
CA PRO A 170 52.05 -8.38 21.58
C PRO A 170 51.64 -9.84 21.84
N MET A 171 52.50 -10.65 22.47
CA MET A 171 52.23 -12.05 22.80
C MET A 171 51.77 -12.29 24.26
N ILE A 172 51.47 -11.23 25.02
CA ILE A 172 51.00 -11.36 26.41
C ILE A 172 49.48 -11.62 26.41
N GLY A 173 49.06 -12.81 26.79
CA GLY A 173 47.66 -13.21 26.93
C GLY A 173 47.43 -14.67 26.55
N ASP A 174 46.31 -15.23 26.99
CA ASP A 174 45.88 -16.57 26.62
C ASP A 174 45.07 -16.52 25.31
N SER A 175 45.07 -17.62 24.56
CA SER A 175 44.32 -17.72 23.29
C SER A 175 42.82 -17.52 23.50
N THR A 176 42.23 -16.62 22.71
CA THR A 176 40.79 -16.36 22.68
C THR A 176 40.29 -16.31 21.23
N LEU A 177 39.02 -16.62 21.02
CA LEU A 177 38.35 -16.46 19.72
C LEU A 177 37.96 -15.00 19.44
N LEU A 178 38.06 -14.12 20.44
CA LEU A 178 37.71 -12.71 20.30
C LEU A 178 38.84 -11.90 19.64
N PRO A 179 38.53 -10.88 18.82
CA PRO A 179 39.53 -9.97 18.29
C PRO A 179 40.32 -9.24 19.39
N ALA A 180 41.64 -9.12 19.22
CA ALA A 180 42.52 -8.47 20.19
C ALA A 180 42.46 -6.93 20.15
N ALA A 181 41.91 -6.35 19.07
CA ALA A 181 41.80 -4.91 18.87
C ALA A 181 40.49 -4.57 18.13
N PHE A 182 39.86 -3.48 18.57
CA PHE A 182 38.68 -2.88 17.97
C PHE A 182 39.03 -1.43 17.63
N ILE A 183 38.67 -1.00 16.41
CA ILE A 183 38.93 0.35 15.92
C ILE A 183 37.60 0.94 15.47
N GLY A 184 37.21 2.06 16.07
CA GLY A 184 36.01 2.82 15.69
C GLY A 184 34.72 1.99 15.71
N THR A 185 34.58 1.08 16.67
CA THR A 185 33.43 0.16 16.74
C THR A 185 32.32 0.75 17.59
N SER A 186 31.07 0.68 17.12
CA SER A 186 29.91 1.12 17.89
C SER A 186 29.48 0.08 18.92
N GLU A 187 28.89 0.53 20.03
CA GLU A 187 28.41 -0.30 21.15
C GLU A 187 27.61 -1.56 20.73
N PRO A 188 26.64 -1.50 19.78
CA PRO A 188 25.87 -2.68 19.36
C PRO A 188 26.70 -3.78 18.67
N ARG A 189 27.93 -3.47 18.25
CA ARG A 189 28.87 -4.42 17.65
C ARG A 189 29.86 -4.99 18.66
N ILE A 190 29.99 -4.39 19.84
CA ILE A 190 30.88 -4.84 20.91
C ILE A 190 30.18 -5.91 21.76
N ASP A 191 28.87 -5.79 21.98
CA ASP A 191 28.06 -6.69 22.82
C ASP A 191 27.62 -8.02 22.14
N ARG A 192 28.16 -8.36 20.96
CA ARG A 192 27.86 -9.61 20.23
C ARG A 192 29.03 -10.58 20.25
#